data_AF-A0A1E1VZ90-F1
#
_entry.id   AF-A0A1E1VZ90-F1
#
_cell.length_a   1.000
_cell.length_b   1.000
_cell.length_c   1.000
_cell.angle_alpha   90.00
_cell.angle_beta   90.00
_cell.angle_gamma   90.00
#
_symmetry.space_group_name_H-M   'P 1'
#
loop_
_entity.id
_entity.type
_entity.pdbx_description
1 polymer ?
#
loop_
_entity_poly.entity_id
_entity_poly.type
_entity_poly.pdbx_seq_one_letter_code
_entity_poly.pdbx_strand_id
1 'polypeptide(L)'
;PSSMVPAFDAKGGVRTIFKLLSSESQLIRLQALKLLGFFLSRSTHKRKYDVMSPHNLYTLLATRLGGAGAGDALSLPVYNALYELLTEHVGQQILYTSHPEPQPHFRLENPMILKVVATLIRQSKQTEQLLEVKKLFLSDMTLLCSNNRENRRTVLQMSVWQEWLIAMAYIHPKNAEEQKISDMVYSLFRMLLHHAIKHEYGGWRVWVDTLAIVHSKVSYEEFKLQFAQMYEHYEQRRADNITDPAERQQRPISTISGW
;
A
#
# COMPACT_ATOMS: atom_id res chain seq x y z
N PRO A 1 13.95 29.93 -8.32
CA PRO A 1 12.83 28.95 -8.30
C PRO A 1 12.20 28.71 -9.67
N SER A 2 11.88 29.77 -10.43
CA SER A 2 11.23 29.68 -11.76
C SER A 2 12.04 28.95 -12.83
N SER A 3 13.36 28.91 -12.72
CA SER A 3 14.26 28.19 -13.65
C SER A 3 14.50 26.72 -13.30
N MET A 4 14.13 26.27 -12.09
CA MET A 4 14.45 24.92 -11.61
C MET A 4 13.77 23.84 -12.44
N VAL A 5 12.44 23.92 -12.61
CA VAL A 5 11.65 22.92 -13.33
C VAL A 5 12.09 22.83 -14.81
N PRO A 6 12.21 23.95 -15.56
CA PRO A 6 12.72 23.90 -16.94
C PRO A 6 14.14 23.33 -17.07
N ALA A 7 15.06 23.68 -16.15
CA ALA A 7 16.41 23.15 -16.16
C ALA A 7 16.43 21.64 -15.85
N PHE A 8 15.61 21.20 -14.90
CA PHE A 8 15.46 19.79 -14.54
C PHE A 8 14.93 18.98 -15.74
N ASP A 9 13.94 19.51 -16.43
CA ASP A 9 13.35 18.91 -17.64
C ASP A 9 14.36 18.84 -18.79
N ALA A 10 15.06 19.93 -19.08
CA ALA A 10 16.06 20.00 -20.14
C ALA A 10 17.21 18.98 -19.96
N LYS A 11 17.46 18.54 -18.73
CA LYS A 11 18.47 17.54 -18.38
C LYS A 11 17.89 16.13 -18.20
N GLY A 12 16.59 15.93 -18.48
CA GLY A 12 15.93 14.64 -18.30
C GLY A 12 15.89 14.18 -16.84
N GLY A 13 15.77 15.11 -15.89
CA GLY A 13 15.92 14.85 -14.46
C GLY A 13 14.99 13.76 -13.93
N VAL A 14 13.73 13.71 -14.40
CA VAL A 14 12.77 12.67 -14.01
C VAL A 14 13.24 11.29 -14.46
N ARG A 15 13.77 11.17 -15.69
CA ARG A 15 14.36 9.90 -16.17
C ARG A 15 15.54 9.49 -15.30
N THR A 16 16.37 10.44 -14.87
CA THR A 16 17.51 10.18 -13.98
C THR A 16 17.04 9.71 -12.61
N ILE A 17 16.01 10.33 -12.01
CA ILE A 17 15.38 9.86 -10.76
C ILE A 17 14.97 8.38 -10.88
N PHE A 18 14.23 8.02 -11.94
CA PHE A 18 13.74 6.64 -12.08
C PHE A 18 14.85 5.62 -12.35
N LYS A 19 15.99 6.04 -12.90
CA LYS A 19 17.21 5.21 -12.94
C LYS A 19 17.79 5.02 -11.54
N LEU A 20 17.93 6.09 -10.76
CA LEU A 20 18.44 6.05 -9.39
C LEU A 20 17.57 5.22 -8.44
N LEU A 21 16.25 5.18 -8.68
CA LEU A 21 15.32 4.30 -7.95
C LEU A 21 15.62 2.80 -8.13
N SER A 22 16.45 2.43 -9.11
CA SER A 22 16.91 1.05 -9.34
C SER A 22 18.22 0.73 -8.61
N SER A 23 18.77 1.68 -7.86
CA SER A 23 20.00 1.49 -7.09
C SER A 23 19.78 0.45 -5.97
N GLU A 24 20.78 -0.40 -5.73
CA GLU A 24 20.80 -1.32 -4.60
C GLU A 24 20.80 -0.55 -3.27
N SER A 25 21.55 0.55 -3.20
CA SER A 25 21.60 1.44 -2.04
C SER A 25 20.22 2.08 -1.78
N GLN A 26 19.61 1.74 -0.65
CA GLN A 26 18.36 2.35 -0.19
C GLN A 26 18.51 3.86 0.02
N LEU A 27 19.67 4.32 0.49
CA LEU A 27 19.96 5.74 0.65
C LEU A 27 19.83 6.51 -0.68
N ILE A 28 20.40 5.98 -1.77
CA ILE A 28 20.28 6.59 -3.11
C ILE A 28 18.82 6.61 -3.56
N ARG A 29 18.07 5.52 -3.34
CA ARG A 29 16.63 5.46 -3.66
C ARG A 29 15.83 6.51 -2.89
N LEU A 30 16.08 6.66 -1.59
CA LEU A 30 15.43 7.66 -0.74
C LEU A 30 15.76 9.08 -1.19
N GLN A 31 17.02 9.38 -1.52
CA GLN A 31 17.40 10.69 -2.07
C GLN A 31 16.75 10.96 -3.43
N ALA A 32 16.61 9.94 -4.28
CA ALA A 32 15.88 10.07 -5.55
C ALA A 32 14.39 10.39 -5.34
N LEU A 33 13.74 9.80 -4.32
CA LEU A 33 12.37 10.15 -3.92
C LEU A 33 12.26 11.59 -3.44
N LYS A 34 13.22 12.06 -2.62
CA LYS A 34 13.27 13.46 -2.17
C LYS A 34 13.39 14.43 -3.34
N LEU A 35 14.27 14.14 -4.28
CA LEU A 35 14.42 14.94 -5.51
C LEU A 35 13.11 14.96 -6.33
N LEU A 36 12.41 13.83 -6.43
CA LEU A 36 11.11 13.77 -7.07
C LEU A 36 10.08 14.66 -6.36
N GLY A 37 10.02 14.58 -5.02
CA GLY A 37 9.14 15.42 -4.20
C GLY A 37 9.42 16.92 -4.40
N PHE A 38 10.69 17.34 -4.40
CA PHE A 38 11.06 18.73 -4.66
C PHE A 38 10.67 19.19 -6.08
N PHE A 39 10.84 18.33 -7.08
CA PHE A 39 10.38 18.63 -8.44
C PHE A 39 8.86 18.78 -8.51
N LEU A 40 8.10 17.85 -7.93
CA LEU A 40 6.64 17.86 -7.96
C LEU A 40 6.08 19.06 -7.19
N SER A 41 6.53 19.32 -5.96
CA SER A 41 6.11 20.48 -5.14
C SER A 41 6.35 21.85 -5.79
N ARG A 42 7.24 21.94 -6.79
CA ARG A 42 7.50 23.17 -7.55
C ARG A 42 6.87 23.17 -8.94
N SER A 43 6.22 22.08 -9.33
CA SER A 43 5.56 21.91 -10.62
C SER A 43 4.09 22.33 -10.55
N THR A 44 3.58 22.90 -11.63
CA THR A 44 2.13 23.15 -11.76
C THR A 44 1.37 21.83 -11.87
N HIS A 45 0.09 21.81 -11.52
CA HIS A 45 -0.75 20.61 -11.63
C HIS A 45 -0.71 19.99 -13.03
N LYS A 46 -0.78 20.83 -14.08
CA LYS A 46 -0.65 20.39 -15.47
C LYS A 46 0.70 19.71 -15.72
N ARG A 47 1.80 20.30 -15.24
CA ARG A 47 3.14 19.72 -15.43
C ARG A 47 3.29 18.38 -14.71
N LYS A 48 2.81 18.25 -13.47
CA LYS A 48 2.81 16.98 -12.74
C LYS A 48 2.09 15.89 -13.55
N TYR A 49 0.91 16.21 -14.09
CA TYR A 49 0.15 15.30 -14.93
C TYR A 49 0.91 14.90 -16.19
N ASP A 50 1.40 15.87 -16.97
CA ASP A 50 2.10 15.64 -18.24
C ASP A 50 3.38 14.78 -18.07
N VAL A 51 4.00 14.84 -16.90
CA VAL A 51 5.21 14.07 -16.59
C VAL A 51 4.88 12.68 -16.05
N MET A 52 3.99 12.60 -15.05
CA MET A 52 3.80 11.36 -14.28
C MET A 52 2.79 10.40 -14.92
N SER A 53 1.77 10.92 -15.61
CA SER A 53 0.63 10.12 -16.08
C SER A 53 0.89 9.39 -17.41
N PRO A 54 1.36 10.04 -18.51
CA PRO A 54 1.42 9.40 -19.83
C PRO A 54 2.30 8.14 -19.90
N HIS A 55 3.30 8.05 -19.04
CA HIS A 55 4.25 6.94 -18.99
C HIS A 55 4.05 6.03 -17.76
N ASN A 56 2.91 6.13 -17.08
CA ASN A 56 2.58 5.34 -15.89
C ASN A 56 3.68 5.38 -14.82
N LEU A 57 4.27 6.55 -14.57
CA LEU A 57 5.42 6.68 -13.68
C LEU A 57 5.09 6.32 -12.22
N TYR A 58 3.84 6.45 -11.80
CA TYR A 58 3.39 5.94 -10.49
C TYR A 58 3.46 4.41 -10.40
N THR A 59 3.05 3.69 -11.45
CA THR A 59 3.18 2.24 -11.50
C THR A 59 4.65 1.84 -11.52
N LEU A 60 5.47 2.52 -12.34
CA LEU A 60 6.91 2.30 -12.37
C LEU A 60 7.56 2.56 -11.00
N LEU A 61 7.07 3.56 -10.25
CA LEU A 61 7.55 3.88 -8.90
C LEU A 61 7.33 2.69 -7.96
N ALA A 62 6.12 2.14 -7.96
CA ALA A 62 5.81 0.93 -7.19
C ALA A 62 6.71 -0.25 -7.60
N THR A 63 6.89 -0.48 -8.91
CA THR A 63 7.74 -1.57 -9.42
C THR A 63 9.20 -1.41 -8.98
N ARG A 64 9.77 -0.20 -9.07
CA ARG A 64 11.18 0.04 -8.71
C ARG A 64 11.41 -0.08 -7.21
N LEU A 65 10.49 0.41 -6.39
CA LEU A 65 10.61 0.33 -4.94
C LEU A 65 10.40 -1.11 -4.43
N GLY A 66 9.45 -1.84 -5.01
CA GLY A 66 9.16 -3.23 -4.63
C GLY A 66 10.12 -4.27 -5.22
N GLY A 67 10.78 -3.98 -6.34
CA GLY A 67 11.70 -4.90 -7.01
C GLY A 67 13.18 -4.77 -6.63
N ALA A 68 13.56 -3.69 -5.93
CA ALA A 68 14.95 -3.41 -5.61
C ALA A 68 15.39 -4.15 -4.33
N GLY A 69 15.99 -5.33 -4.53
CA GLY A 69 16.48 -6.24 -3.49
C GLY A 69 15.42 -7.28 -3.12
N ALA A 70 15.53 -8.48 -3.71
CA ALA A 70 14.59 -9.58 -3.52
C ALA A 70 14.43 -9.93 -2.02
N GLY A 71 13.39 -9.40 -1.37
CA GLY A 71 13.00 -9.78 -0.01
C GLY A 71 12.67 -8.65 0.96
N ASP A 72 12.97 -7.38 0.64
CA ASP A 72 12.70 -6.29 1.58
C ASP A 72 11.22 -5.90 1.59
N ALA A 73 10.60 -6.01 2.77
CA ALA A 73 9.31 -5.41 3.03
C ALA A 73 9.40 -3.88 2.94
N LEU A 74 8.28 -3.21 2.61
CA LEU A 74 8.19 -1.75 2.65
C LEU A 74 8.67 -1.22 4.01
N SER A 75 9.79 -0.50 4.00
CA SER A 75 10.40 0.05 5.21
C SER A 75 9.83 1.43 5.56
N LEU A 76 9.92 1.79 6.83
CA LEU A 76 9.46 3.09 7.36
C LEU A 76 10.08 4.30 6.62
N PRO A 77 11.40 4.36 6.34
CA PRO A 77 11.97 5.50 5.62
C PRO A 77 11.43 5.66 4.20
N VAL A 78 11.15 4.55 3.51
CA VAL A 78 10.53 4.57 2.17
C VAL A 78 9.09 5.08 2.27
N TYR A 79 8.33 4.59 3.25
CA TYR A 79 6.99 5.09 3.51
C TYR A 79 6.99 6.60 3.84
N ASN A 80 7.87 7.07 4.72
CA ASN A 80 8.00 8.50 5.05
C ASN A 80 8.26 9.35 3.80
N ALA A 81 9.18 8.92 2.92
CA ALA A 81 9.44 9.63 1.67
C ALA A 81 8.18 9.65 0.77
N LEU A 82 7.46 8.54 0.67
CA LEU A 82 6.19 8.49 -0.07
C LEU A 82 5.10 9.38 0.56
N TYR A 83 5.03 9.46 1.88
CA TYR A 83 4.11 10.36 2.58
C TYR A 83 4.41 11.85 2.28
N GLU A 84 5.70 12.22 2.25
CA GLU A 84 6.11 13.57 1.84
C GLU A 84 5.77 13.85 0.38
N LEU A 85 5.90 12.86 -0.52
CA LEU A 85 5.42 12.97 -1.89
C LEU A 85 3.90 13.14 -1.96
N LEU A 86 3.15 12.39 -1.17
CA LEU A 86 1.69 12.43 -1.13
C LEU A 86 1.17 13.82 -0.75
N THR A 87 1.80 14.46 0.24
CA THR A 87 1.37 15.74 0.83
C THR A 87 2.16 16.94 0.31
N GLU A 88 3.25 16.72 -0.42
CA GLU A 88 4.24 17.72 -0.86
C GLU A 88 4.95 18.52 0.25
N HIS A 89 4.94 18.00 1.48
CA HIS A 89 5.69 18.57 2.60
C HIS A 89 7.09 17.93 2.69
N VAL A 90 7.92 18.20 1.69
CA VAL A 90 9.20 17.51 1.51
C VAL A 90 10.31 18.11 2.37
N GLY A 91 10.86 17.31 3.29
CA GLY A 91 12.01 17.68 4.12
C GLY A 91 13.35 17.37 3.42
N GLN A 92 14.41 18.12 3.76
CA GLN A 92 15.75 17.86 3.19
C GLN A 92 16.39 16.57 3.72
N GLN A 93 16.11 16.21 4.98
CA GLN A 93 16.69 15.04 5.64
C GLN A 93 15.83 13.80 5.43
N ILE A 94 16.47 12.63 5.44
CA ILE A 94 15.76 11.36 5.44
C ILE A 94 15.25 11.08 6.85
N LEU A 95 13.95 10.82 6.97
CA LEU A 95 13.32 10.46 8.22
C LEU A 95 13.38 8.95 8.42
N TYR A 96 14.09 8.51 9.46
CA TYR A 96 14.17 7.09 9.86
C TYR A 96 13.20 6.73 10.99
N THR A 97 12.60 7.72 11.62
CA THR A 97 11.52 7.59 12.61
C THR A 97 10.19 7.96 11.96
N SER A 98 9.07 7.66 12.60
CA SER A 98 7.75 8.09 12.11
C SER A 98 7.73 9.61 11.89
N HIS A 99 7.15 10.04 10.77
CA HIS A 99 6.92 11.46 10.54
C HIS A 99 5.89 12.02 11.54
N PRO A 100 5.82 13.34 11.74
CA PRO A 100 4.79 13.96 12.56
C PRO A 100 3.38 13.64 12.04
N GLU A 101 2.39 13.69 12.93
CA GLU A 101 0.99 13.45 12.56
C GLU A 101 0.51 14.44 11.47
N PRO A 102 -0.33 13.99 10.52
CA PRO A 102 -0.91 14.85 9.51
C PRO A 102 -1.69 16.02 10.11
N GLN A 103 -1.40 17.24 9.66
CA GLN A 103 -2.17 18.41 10.11
C GLN A 103 -3.52 18.46 9.39
N PRO A 104 -4.61 18.94 10.02
CA PRO A 104 -5.95 18.91 9.43
C PRO A 104 -6.11 19.62 8.08
N HIS A 105 -5.23 20.60 7.80
CA HIS A 105 -5.25 21.37 6.56
C HIS A 105 -4.44 20.74 5.42
N PHE A 106 -3.70 19.66 5.69
CA PHE A 106 -2.92 18.97 4.66
C PHE A 106 -3.85 18.36 3.60
N ARG A 107 -3.41 18.43 2.36
CA ARG A 107 -4.13 17.94 1.18
C ARG A 107 -3.38 16.78 0.55
N LEU A 108 -4.14 15.95 -0.17
CA LEU A 108 -3.57 14.91 -1.04
C LEU A 108 -3.12 15.57 -2.35
N GLU A 109 -1.89 16.10 -2.36
CA GLU A 109 -1.31 16.79 -3.53
C GLU A 109 -0.93 15.82 -4.66
N ASN A 110 -0.50 14.60 -4.31
CA ASN A 110 -0.23 13.52 -5.26
C ASN A 110 -1.00 12.25 -4.90
N PRO A 111 -2.33 12.21 -5.12
CA PRO A 111 -3.20 11.15 -4.58
C PRO A 111 -2.86 9.75 -5.09
N MET A 112 -2.28 9.63 -6.29
CA MET A 112 -1.84 8.34 -6.84
C MET A 112 -0.75 7.65 -5.99
N ILE A 113 -0.05 8.38 -5.12
CA ILE A 113 0.90 7.79 -4.17
C ILE A 113 0.20 6.84 -3.18
N LEU A 114 -1.08 7.05 -2.84
CA LEU A 114 -1.86 6.11 -2.03
C LEU A 114 -1.89 4.72 -2.68
N LYS A 115 -2.12 4.67 -4.00
CA LYS A 115 -2.12 3.42 -4.78
C LYS A 115 -0.73 2.79 -4.85
N VAL A 116 0.33 3.60 -4.92
CA VAL A 116 1.72 3.13 -4.87
C VAL A 116 2.00 2.44 -3.53
N VAL A 117 1.69 3.11 -2.41
CA VAL A 117 1.88 2.56 -1.06
C VAL A 117 1.06 1.28 -0.88
N ALA A 118 -0.22 1.26 -1.25
CA ALA A 118 -1.05 0.08 -1.12
C ALA A 118 -0.53 -1.10 -1.98
N THR A 119 0.01 -0.82 -3.16
CA THR A 119 0.66 -1.83 -4.00
C THR A 119 1.90 -2.41 -3.33
N LEU A 120 2.75 -1.56 -2.75
CA LEU A 120 3.96 -1.97 -2.03
C LEU A 120 3.62 -2.80 -0.79
N ILE A 121 2.63 -2.39 0.00
CA ILE A 121 2.16 -3.16 1.16
C ILE A 121 1.71 -4.56 0.73
N ARG A 122 0.93 -4.65 -0.35
CA ARG A 122 0.43 -5.93 -0.86
C ARG A 122 1.53 -6.86 -1.38
N GLN A 123 2.59 -6.30 -1.97
CA GLN A 123 3.70 -7.07 -2.55
C GLN A 123 4.79 -7.43 -1.53
N SER A 124 4.80 -6.76 -0.38
CA SER A 124 5.81 -6.96 0.66
C SER A 124 5.61 -8.27 1.42
N LYS A 125 6.72 -8.91 1.81
CA LYS A 125 6.70 -10.01 2.77
C LYS A 125 6.10 -9.52 4.09
N GLN A 126 5.20 -10.32 4.67
CA GLN A 126 4.60 -9.99 5.97
C GLN A 126 5.69 -10.06 7.06
N THR A 127 5.92 -8.93 7.70
CA THR A 127 6.91 -8.74 8.77
C THR A 127 6.32 -7.77 9.80
N GLU A 128 6.85 -7.76 11.02
CA GLU A 128 6.43 -6.80 12.05
C GLU A 128 6.63 -5.34 11.58
N GLN A 129 7.76 -5.06 10.92
CA GLN A 129 8.02 -3.74 10.34
C GLN A 129 6.95 -3.33 9.33
N LEU A 130 6.50 -4.25 8.47
CA LEU A 130 5.43 -3.98 7.52
C LEU A 130 4.10 -3.71 8.23
N LEU A 131 3.79 -4.45 9.29
CA LEU A 131 2.57 -4.23 10.08
C LEU A 131 2.57 -2.83 10.71
N GLU A 132 3.70 -2.35 11.23
CA GLU A 132 3.82 -0.97 11.71
C GLU A 132 3.59 0.06 10.61
N VAL A 133 4.22 -0.12 9.44
CA VAL A 133 4.02 0.78 8.30
C VAL A 133 2.56 0.77 7.83
N LYS A 134 1.90 -0.39 7.82
CA LYS A 134 0.49 -0.54 7.44
C LYS A 134 -0.44 0.19 8.41
N LYS A 135 -0.19 0.07 9.72
CA LYS A 135 -0.93 0.82 10.76
C LYS A 135 -0.73 2.32 10.60
N LEU A 136 0.51 2.77 10.38
CA LEU A 136 0.82 4.18 10.16
C LEU A 136 0.10 4.72 8.91
N PHE A 137 0.18 4.01 7.78
CA PHE A 137 -0.52 4.37 6.55
C PHE A 137 -2.03 4.53 6.74
N LEU A 138 -2.69 3.58 7.41
CA LEU A 138 -4.12 3.64 7.68
C LEU A 138 -4.47 4.79 8.65
N SER A 139 -3.61 5.06 9.64
CA SER A 139 -3.76 6.18 10.56
C SER A 139 -3.69 7.51 9.81
N ASP A 140 -2.68 7.69 8.96
CA ASP A 140 -2.48 8.90 8.17
C ASP A 140 -3.62 9.15 7.22
N MET A 141 -4.07 8.12 6.50
CA MET A 141 -5.24 8.22 5.62
C MET A 141 -6.48 8.66 6.40
N THR A 142 -6.70 8.09 7.58
CA THR A 142 -7.84 8.44 8.45
C THR A 142 -7.76 9.90 8.88
N LEU A 143 -6.60 10.37 9.35
CA LEU A 143 -6.40 11.74 9.80
C LEU A 143 -6.52 12.75 8.64
N LEU A 144 -5.91 12.46 7.50
CA LEU A 144 -6.02 13.27 6.28
C LEU A 144 -7.46 13.36 5.77
N CYS A 145 -8.30 12.35 6.00
CA CYS A 145 -9.70 12.36 5.54
C CYS A 145 -10.70 12.90 6.57
N SER A 146 -10.42 12.78 7.87
CA SER A 146 -11.39 13.00 8.96
C SER A 146 -12.10 14.35 8.87
N ASN A 147 -11.32 15.44 8.76
CA ASN A 147 -11.82 16.81 8.72
C ASN A 147 -11.61 17.50 7.37
N ASN A 148 -11.31 16.75 6.31
CA ASN A 148 -11.06 17.30 4.99
C ASN A 148 -12.00 16.67 3.97
N ARG A 149 -13.07 17.41 3.61
CA ARG A 149 -14.04 16.98 2.59
C ARG A 149 -13.37 16.77 1.23
N GLU A 150 -12.42 17.62 0.87
CA GLU A 150 -11.77 17.54 -0.44
C GLU A 150 -10.92 16.26 -0.53
N ASN A 151 -10.14 15.93 0.51
CA ASN A 151 -9.37 14.69 0.53
C ASN A 151 -10.28 13.45 0.40
N ARG A 152 -11.43 13.42 1.09
CA ARG A 152 -12.41 12.33 0.95
C ARG A 152 -12.90 12.23 -0.49
N ARG A 153 -13.26 13.36 -1.11
CA ARG A 153 -13.69 13.40 -2.51
C ARG A 153 -12.59 12.92 -3.45
N THR A 154 -11.34 13.34 -3.24
CA THR A 154 -10.19 12.89 -4.01
C THR A 154 -10.04 11.37 -3.94
N VAL A 155 -10.09 10.76 -2.74
CA VAL A 155 -10.01 9.30 -2.59
C VAL A 155 -11.16 8.60 -3.29
N LEU A 156 -12.40 9.08 -3.11
CA LEU A 156 -13.59 8.49 -3.74
C LEU A 156 -13.57 8.54 -5.28
N GLN A 157 -12.86 9.49 -5.86
CA GLN A 157 -12.68 9.62 -7.31
C GLN A 157 -11.53 8.75 -7.85
N MET A 158 -10.68 8.20 -6.98
CA MET A 158 -9.61 7.31 -7.42
C MET A 158 -10.18 5.99 -7.92
N SER A 159 -9.62 5.46 -9.01
CA SER A 159 -9.96 4.13 -9.49
C SER A 159 -9.62 3.06 -8.44
N VAL A 160 -10.50 2.06 -8.29
CA VAL A 160 -10.28 0.81 -7.52
C VAL A 160 -9.84 1.03 -6.07
N TRP A 161 -10.25 2.14 -5.44
CA TRP A 161 -9.83 2.45 -4.08
C TRP A 161 -10.31 1.45 -3.03
N GLN A 162 -11.50 0.91 -3.27
CA GLN A 162 -12.10 -0.11 -2.42
C GLN A 162 -11.26 -1.38 -2.40
N GLU A 163 -10.80 -1.83 -3.57
CA GLU A 163 -10.05 -3.08 -3.69
C GLU A 163 -8.75 -3.04 -2.90
N TRP A 164 -7.97 -1.98 -3.04
CA TRP A 164 -6.69 -1.90 -2.34
C TRP A 164 -6.86 -1.67 -0.83
N LEU A 165 -7.94 -1.00 -0.40
CA LEU A 165 -8.20 -0.81 1.02
C LEU A 165 -8.73 -2.11 1.66
N ILE A 166 -9.65 -2.83 1.01
CA ILE A 166 -10.15 -4.14 1.46
C ILE A 166 -9.04 -5.19 1.48
N ALA A 167 -8.12 -5.16 0.51
CA ALA A 167 -7.00 -6.10 0.48
C ALA A 167 -6.10 -6.03 1.72
N MET A 168 -6.12 -4.92 2.46
CA MET A 168 -5.39 -4.76 3.71
C MET A 168 -6.14 -5.31 4.94
N ALA A 169 -7.45 -5.54 4.86
CA ALA A 169 -8.21 -6.10 5.97
C ALA A 169 -7.98 -7.62 6.09
N TYR A 170 -7.90 -8.09 7.33
CA TYR A 170 -7.98 -9.51 7.66
C TYR A 170 -9.44 -9.87 7.93
N ILE A 171 -10.02 -10.73 7.08
CA ILE A 171 -11.41 -11.20 7.24
C ILE A 171 -11.53 -12.07 8.50
N HIS A 172 -10.51 -12.91 8.74
CA HIS A 172 -10.40 -13.77 9.92
C HIS A 172 -9.09 -13.46 10.66
N PRO A 173 -9.03 -12.37 11.44
CA PRO A 173 -7.81 -11.98 12.14
C PRO A 173 -7.45 -13.03 13.19
N LYS A 174 -6.16 -13.37 13.26
CA LYS A 174 -5.61 -14.41 14.16
C LYS A 174 -5.09 -13.86 15.48
N ASN A 175 -4.85 -12.55 15.53
CA ASN A 175 -4.29 -11.87 16.70
C ASN A 175 -4.83 -10.43 16.79
N ALA A 176 -4.54 -9.76 17.90
CA ALA A 176 -5.01 -8.41 18.18
C ALA A 176 -4.48 -7.36 17.18
N GLU A 177 -3.28 -7.55 16.64
CA GLU A 177 -2.69 -6.63 15.66
C GLU A 177 -3.40 -6.69 14.31
N GLU A 178 -3.71 -7.90 13.83
CA GLU A 178 -4.53 -8.10 12.63
C GLU A 178 -5.95 -7.54 12.80
N GLN A 179 -6.57 -7.77 13.97
CA GLN A 179 -7.88 -7.18 14.29
C GLN A 179 -7.83 -5.66 14.25
N LYS A 180 -6.83 -5.05 14.89
CA LYS A 180 -6.64 -3.59 14.90
C LYS A 180 -6.51 -3.02 13.49
N ILE A 181 -5.76 -3.68 12.62
CA ILE A 181 -5.64 -3.28 11.21
C ILE A 181 -6.99 -3.33 10.49
N SER A 182 -7.76 -4.41 10.67
CA SER A 182 -9.10 -4.52 10.09
C SER A 182 -10.04 -3.43 10.61
N ASP A 183 -10.00 -3.12 11.91
CA ASP A 183 -10.80 -2.04 12.50
C ASP A 183 -10.45 -0.67 11.92
N MET A 184 -9.16 -0.40 11.69
CA MET A 184 -8.70 0.84 11.03
C MET A 184 -9.21 0.92 9.58
N VAL A 185 -9.14 -0.18 8.84
CA VAL A 185 -9.69 -0.28 7.47
C VAL A 185 -11.20 0.00 7.48
N TYR A 186 -11.96 -0.66 8.36
CA TYR A 186 -13.41 -0.50 8.45
C TYR A 186 -13.83 0.91 8.88
N SER A 187 -13.08 1.51 9.80
CA SER A 187 -13.28 2.91 10.20
C SER A 187 -13.11 3.87 9.03
N LEU A 188 -12.03 3.71 8.25
CA LEU A 188 -11.78 4.51 7.06
C LEU A 188 -12.85 4.30 5.99
N PHE A 189 -13.26 3.05 5.73
CA PHE A 189 -14.38 2.74 4.83
C PHE A 189 -15.67 3.41 5.26
N ARG A 190 -16.03 3.29 6.54
CA ARG A 190 -17.24 3.91 7.09
C ARG A 190 -17.22 5.42 6.85
N MET A 191 -16.09 6.08 7.08
CA MET A 191 -15.93 7.52 6.83
C MET A 191 -16.14 7.88 5.36
N LEU A 192 -15.49 7.15 4.45
CA LEU A 192 -15.54 7.40 3.01
C LEU A 192 -16.93 7.08 2.42
N LEU A 193 -17.52 5.94 2.76
CA LEU A 193 -18.83 5.53 2.26
C LEU A 193 -19.96 6.41 2.81
N HIS A 194 -19.88 6.80 4.09
CA HIS A 194 -20.82 7.77 4.63
C HIS A 194 -20.73 9.09 3.86
N HIS A 195 -19.51 9.55 3.52
CA HIS A 195 -19.34 10.73 2.69
C HIS A 195 -19.94 10.54 1.29
N ALA A 196 -19.64 9.42 0.63
CA ALA A 196 -20.13 9.10 -0.71
C ALA A 196 -21.67 9.13 -0.76
N ILE A 197 -22.35 8.40 0.14
CA ILE A 197 -23.81 8.33 0.17
C ILE A 197 -24.45 9.69 0.46
N LYS A 198 -23.88 10.44 1.43
CA LYS A 198 -24.49 11.67 1.91
C LYS A 198 -24.23 12.88 1.00
N HIS A 199 -23.10 12.89 0.29
CA HIS A 199 -22.59 14.10 -0.34
C HIS A 199 -22.20 13.97 -1.81
N GLU A 200 -22.01 12.76 -2.33
CA GLU A 200 -21.64 12.55 -3.73
C GLU A 200 -22.83 12.07 -4.56
N TYR A 201 -23.03 12.68 -5.72
CA TYR A 201 -24.08 12.26 -6.65
C TYR A 201 -23.81 10.83 -7.14
N GLY A 202 -24.80 9.95 -6.99
CA GLY A 202 -24.64 8.54 -7.33
C GLY A 202 -23.79 7.73 -6.33
N GLY A 203 -23.50 8.26 -5.14
CA GLY A 203 -22.72 7.56 -4.10
C GLY A 203 -23.30 6.22 -3.65
N TRP A 204 -24.60 5.97 -3.87
CA TRP A 204 -25.19 4.64 -3.68
C TRP A 204 -24.55 3.56 -4.55
N ARG A 205 -24.06 3.90 -5.76
CA ARG A 205 -23.33 2.97 -6.64
C ARG A 205 -22.00 2.56 -6.02
N VAL A 206 -21.27 3.54 -5.47
CA VAL A 206 -20.02 3.29 -4.74
C VAL A 206 -20.26 2.31 -3.59
N TRP A 207 -21.37 2.48 -2.86
CA TRP A 207 -21.74 1.56 -1.79
C TRP A 207 -22.07 0.15 -2.30
N VAL A 208 -22.89 0.01 -3.34
CA VAL A 208 -23.21 -1.29 -3.96
C VAL A 208 -21.94 -2.00 -4.44
N ASP A 209 -21.07 -1.29 -5.16
CA ASP A 209 -19.80 -1.84 -5.66
C ASP A 209 -18.91 -2.28 -4.50
N THR A 210 -18.89 -1.50 -3.40
CA THR A 210 -18.10 -1.86 -2.21
C THR A 210 -18.61 -3.15 -1.58
N LEU A 211 -19.92 -3.33 -1.45
CA LEU A 211 -20.49 -4.57 -0.93
C LEU A 211 -20.14 -5.77 -1.82
N ALA A 212 -20.18 -5.61 -3.14
CA ALA A 212 -19.80 -6.67 -4.07
C ALA A 212 -18.33 -7.09 -3.89
N ILE A 213 -17.41 -6.12 -3.75
CA ILE A 213 -15.98 -6.40 -3.53
C ILE A 213 -15.77 -7.07 -2.17
N VAL A 214 -16.40 -6.59 -1.10
CA VAL A 214 -16.33 -7.21 0.24
C VAL A 214 -16.84 -8.64 0.19
N HIS A 215 -17.99 -8.88 -0.43
CA HIS A 215 -18.56 -10.22 -0.56
C HIS A 215 -17.63 -11.15 -1.34
N SER A 216 -17.07 -10.69 -2.46
CA SER A 216 -16.08 -11.46 -3.22
C SER A 216 -14.85 -11.81 -2.37
N LYS A 217 -14.35 -10.88 -1.56
CA LYS A 217 -13.22 -11.11 -0.66
C LYS A 217 -13.54 -12.12 0.43
N VAL A 218 -14.70 -12.00 1.08
CA VAL A 218 -15.14 -12.93 2.14
C VAL A 218 -15.27 -14.34 1.58
N SER A 219 -15.99 -14.53 0.47
CA SER A 219 -16.15 -15.84 -0.16
C SER A 219 -14.81 -16.47 -0.56
N TYR A 220 -13.85 -15.66 -1.01
CA TYR A 220 -12.51 -16.14 -1.35
C TYR A 220 -11.71 -16.61 -0.12
N GLU A 221 -11.75 -15.88 1.00
CA GLU A 221 -11.05 -16.29 2.22
C GLU A 221 -11.71 -17.52 2.88
N GLU A 222 -13.04 -17.62 2.86
CA GLU A 222 -13.77 -18.81 3.31
C GLU A 222 -13.38 -20.04 2.51
N PHE A 223 -13.34 -19.92 1.18
CA PHE A 223 -12.88 -20.99 0.30
C PHE A 223 -11.45 -21.45 0.63
N LYS A 224 -10.53 -20.51 0.88
CA LYS A 224 -9.15 -20.84 1.28
C LYS A 224 -9.07 -21.59 2.61
N LEU A 225 -9.87 -21.19 3.60
CA LEU A 225 -9.92 -21.87 4.89
C LEU A 225 -10.45 -23.30 4.76
N GLN A 226 -11.55 -23.48 4.03
CA GLN A 226 -12.11 -24.80 3.75
C GLN A 226 -11.11 -25.70 3.01
N PHE A 227 -10.39 -25.13 2.03
CA PHE A 227 -9.37 -25.86 1.28
C PHE A 227 -8.20 -26.28 2.17
N ALA A 228 -7.73 -25.41 3.07
CA ALA A 228 -6.67 -25.74 4.02
C ALA A 228 -7.08 -26.87 4.96
N GLN A 229 -8.30 -26.83 5.51
CA GLN A 229 -8.85 -27.89 6.37
C GLN A 229 -8.96 -29.23 5.64
N MET A 230 -9.41 -29.21 4.37
CA MET A 230 -9.51 -30.40 3.54
C MET A 230 -8.12 -31.03 3.29
N TYR A 231 -7.10 -30.20 3.06
CA TYR A 231 -5.73 -30.66 2.85
C TYR A 231 -5.12 -31.26 4.12
N GLU A 232 -5.28 -30.62 5.28
CA GLU A 232 -4.84 -31.15 6.57
C GLU A 232 -5.44 -32.52 6.86
N HIS A 233 -6.74 -32.68 6.62
CA HIS A 233 -7.43 -33.95 6.83
C HIS A 233 -7.01 -35.04 5.81
N TYR A 234 -6.65 -34.65 4.57
CA TYR A 234 -6.08 -35.58 3.59
C TYR A 234 -4.67 -36.05 4.00
N GLU A 235 -3.81 -35.14 4.46
CA GLU A 235 -2.48 -35.46 4.95
C GLU A 235 -2.52 -36.34 6.21
N GLN A 236 -3.42 -36.05 7.16
CA GLN A 236 -3.66 -36.90 8.33
C GLN A 236 -4.07 -38.31 7.93
N ARG A 237 -5.05 -38.46 7.02
CA ARG A 237 -5.46 -39.77 6.49
C ARG A 237 -4.34 -40.49 5.73
N ARG A 238 -3.47 -39.77 5.02
CA ARG A 238 -2.29 -40.35 4.38
C ARG A 238 -1.28 -40.86 5.40
N ALA A 239 -1.00 -40.07 6.44
CA ALA A 239 -0.09 -40.45 7.51
C ALA A 239 -0.61 -41.66 8.32
N ASP A 240 -1.93 -41.75 8.51
CA ASP A 240 -2.59 -42.86 9.21
C ASP A 240 -2.64 -44.15 8.37
N ASN A 241 -2.71 -44.04 7.04
CA ASN A 241 -2.70 -45.18 6.12
C ASN A 241 -1.28 -45.74 5.82
N ILE A 242 -0.22 -45.13 6.33
CA ILE A 242 1.14 -45.73 6.32
C ILE A 242 1.24 -46.67 7.53
N THR A 243 1.03 -47.97 7.28
CA THR A 243 0.98 -49.02 8.30
C THR A 243 2.34 -49.65 8.62
N ASP A 244 3.39 -49.41 7.82
CA ASP A 244 4.73 -49.93 8.08
C ASP A 244 5.59 -48.94 8.91
N PRO A 245 6.01 -49.32 10.14
CA PRO A 245 6.84 -48.48 11.00
C PRO A 245 8.19 -48.08 10.37
N ALA A 246 8.75 -48.90 9.49
CA ALA A 246 10.07 -48.66 8.87
C ALA A 246 10.00 -47.60 7.76
N GLU A 247 8.91 -47.55 6.98
CA GLU A 247 8.69 -46.49 5.98
C GLU A 247 8.38 -45.14 6.62
N ARG A 248 7.67 -45.15 7.77
CA ARG A 248 7.39 -43.94 8.58
C ARG A 248 8.66 -43.26 9.09
N GLN A 249 9.70 -44.03 9.41
CA GLN A 249 10.98 -43.50 9.91
C GLN A 249 11.89 -42.94 8.80
N GLN A 250 11.76 -43.42 7.56
CA GLN A 250 12.56 -42.97 6.43
C GLN A 250 12.03 -41.68 5.77
N ARG A 251 10.78 -41.30 6.02
CA ARG A 251 10.16 -40.08 5.51
C ARG A 251 9.64 -39.23 6.66
N PRO A 252 10.51 -38.43 7.33
CA PRO A 252 10.03 -37.52 8.35
C PRO A 252 9.03 -36.55 7.72
N ILE A 253 7.95 -36.28 8.46
CA ILE A 253 6.91 -35.33 8.08
C ILE A 253 7.62 -34.01 7.76
N SER A 254 7.68 -33.68 6.47
CA SER A 254 8.35 -32.47 6.01
C SER A 254 7.54 -31.28 6.47
N THR A 255 7.93 -30.67 7.59
CA THR A 255 7.46 -29.36 8.02
C THR A 255 8.02 -28.30 7.08
N ILE A 256 7.46 -28.20 5.88
CA ILE A 256 7.67 -27.02 5.04
C ILE A 256 7.01 -25.85 5.76
N SER A 257 7.83 -25.07 6.44
CA SER A 257 7.51 -23.74 6.93
C SER A 257 7.31 -22.81 5.73
N GLY A 258 6.08 -22.76 5.23
CA GLY A 258 5.66 -21.76 4.25
C GLY A 258 5.51 -20.40 4.91
N TRP A 259 6.53 -19.55 4.79
CA TRP A 259 6.49 -18.11 5.03
C TRP A 259 6.30 -17.34 3.73
#